data_AF-A0A7S3UTR8-F1
#
_entry.id   AF-A0A7S3UTR8-F1
#
_cell.length_a   1.000
_cell.length_b   1.000
_cell.length_c   1.000
_cell.angle_alpha   90.00
_cell.angle_beta   90.00
_cell.angle_gamma   90.00
#
_symmetry.space_group_name_H-M   'P 1'
#
loop_
_entity.id
_entity.type
_entity.pdbx_description
1 polymer ?
#
loop_
_entity_poly.entity_id
_entity_poly.type
_entity_poly.pdbx_seq_one_letter_code
_entity_poly.pdbx_strand_id
1 'polypeptide(L)'
;VVRRLEAAGERPLVVLPHRYTGHAPFSANSFISDRQTRNAPEALALYARWAAAGQLFRAPAAANDDWYWLYAAFALDDRTVRVVTNDEMRDHAGHFPRREFLKFKDTHVIKL
;
A
#
# COMPACT_ATOMS: atom_id res chain seq x y z
N VAL A 1 2.68 -5.61 10.72
CA VAL A 1 3.78 -5.04 9.92
C VAL A 1 4.21 -3.67 10.41
N VAL A 2 3.38 -2.63 10.28
CA VAL A 2 3.77 -1.23 10.58
C VAL A 2 4.43 -1.05 11.95
N ARG A 3 3.83 -1.54 13.05
CA ARG A 3 4.42 -1.45 14.39
C ARG A 3 5.81 -2.09 14.52
N ARG A 4 6.08 -3.17 13.78
CA ARG A 4 7.39 -3.83 13.80
C ARG A 4 8.44 -2.98 13.09
N LEU A 5 8.07 -2.34 11.97
CA LEU A 5 8.93 -1.40 11.25
C LEU A 5 9.20 -0.16 12.11
N GLU A 6 8.16 0.41 12.73
CA GLU A 6 8.29 1.53 13.67
C GLU A 6 9.23 1.17 14.85
N ALA A 7 9.11 -0.03 15.42
CA ALA A 7 9.99 -0.50 16.49
C ALA A 7 11.46 -0.69 16.06
N ALA A 8 11.69 -0.91 14.76
CA ALA A 8 13.03 -0.97 14.18
C ALA A 8 13.60 0.42 13.82
N GLY A 9 12.85 1.51 14.09
CA GLY A 9 13.26 2.88 13.77
C GLY A 9 12.87 3.34 12.35
N GLU A 10 12.14 2.51 11.61
CA GLU A 10 11.71 2.83 10.24
C GLU A 10 10.49 3.76 10.22
N ARG A 11 10.33 4.50 9.12
CA ARG A 11 9.18 5.40 8.89
C ARG A 11 8.36 4.95 7.67
N PRO A 12 7.52 3.89 7.82
CA PRO A 12 6.78 3.35 6.69
C PRO A 12 5.68 4.30 6.22
N LEU A 13 5.57 4.45 4.90
CA LEU A 13 4.38 4.99 4.25
C LEU A 13 3.42 3.85 3.92
N VAL A 14 2.20 3.95 4.42
CA VAL A 14 1.10 3.03 4.15
C VAL A 14 0.28 3.59 2.99
N VAL A 15 0.20 2.85 1.89
CA VAL A 15 -0.66 3.18 0.74
C VAL A 15 -1.92 2.34 0.83
N LEU A 16 -3.08 2.98 0.85
CA LEU A 16 -4.38 2.30 0.86
C LEU A 16 -5.32 2.86 -0.21
N PRO A 17 -6.08 2.01 -0.90
CA PRO A 17 -7.16 2.47 -1.78
C PRO A 17 -8.22 3.27 -1.02
N HIS A 18 -8.87 4.20 -1.73
CA HIS A 18 -9.99 4.98 -1.20
C HIS A 18 -11.09 4.10 -0.56
N ARG A 19 -11.39 2.93 -1.13
CA ARG A 19 -12.43 2.01 -0.63
C ARG A 19 -12.20 1.47 0.79
N TYR A 20 -10.98 1.55 1.31
CA TYR A 20 -10.67 1.14 2.69
C TYR A 20 -10.75 2.31 3.67
N THR A 21 -10.77 3.53 3.17
CA THR A 21 -10.52 4.72 3.99
C THR A 21 -11.62 5.79 3.85
N GLY A 22 -12.46 5.73 2.81
CA GLY A 22 -13.58 6.63 2.58
C GLY A 22 -14.92 6.08 3.08
N HIS A 23 -15.87 6.99 3.36
CA HIS A 23 -17.28 6.67 3.64
C HIS A 23 -18.10 6.38 2.36
N ALA A 24 -17.42 6.11 1.24
CA ALA A 24 -18.07 6.02 -0.06
C ALA A 24 -19.07 4.85 -0.12
N PRO A 25 -20.28 5.06 -0.67
CA PRO A 25 -21.20 3.96 -0.94
C PRO A 25 -20.61 3.11 -2.06
N PHE A 26 -20.29 1.84 -1.78
CA PHE A 26 -19.66 0.95 -2.75
C PHE A 26 -20.61 -0.12 -3.30
N SER A 27 -20.35 -0.43 -4.58
CA SER A 27 -20.96 -1.44 -5.44
C SER A 27 -21.17 -2.79 -4.74
N ALA A 28 -22.31 -3.43 -5.06
CA ALA A 28 -22.87 -4.64 -4.44
C ALA A 28 -21.99 -5.91 -4.48
N ASN A 29 -20.82 -5.87 -5.12
CA ASN A 29 -19.95 -7.05 -5.34
C ASN A 29 -18.79 -7.19 -4.34
N SER A 30 -18.64 -6.31 -3.34
CA SER A 30 -17.69 -6.55 -2.25
C SER A 30 -18.33 -7.45 -1.19
N PHE A 31 -17.77 -8.65 -0.97
CA PHE A 31 -18.22 -9.59 0.07
C PHE A 31 -18.46 -8.88 1.41
N ILE A 32 -19.62 -9.14 2.02
CA ILE A 32 -20.11 -8.47 3.25
C ILE A 32 -19.12 -8.61 4.42
N SER A 33 -18.34 -9.70 4.47
CA SER A 33 -17.32 -9.95 5.50
C SER A 33 -16.17 -8.94 5.47
N ASP A 34 -15.77 -8.51 4.28
CA ASP A 34 -14.67 -7.57 4.06
C ASP A 34 -15.08 -6.13 4.44
N ARG A 35 -16.39 -5.86 4.44
CA ARG A 35 -16.97 -4.57 4.85
C ARG A 35 -16.98 -4.40 6.38
N GLN A 36 -17.18 -5.48 7.13
CA GLN A 36 -17.22 -5.46 8.61
C GLN A 36 -15.84 -5.20 9.23
N THR A 37 -14.78 -5.80 8.67
CA THR A 37 -13.42 -5.67 9.21
C THR A 37 -12.80 -4.29 8.95
N ARG A 38 -13.11 -3.65 7.82
CA ARG A 38 -12.54 -2.34 7.44
C ARG A 38 -13.17 -1.15 8.17
N ASN A 39 -14.46 -1.24 8.47
CA ASN A 39 -15.20 -0.22 9.22
C ASN A 39 -15.25 -0.49 10.72
N ALA A 40 -14.57 -1.55 11.19
CA ALA A 40 -14.44 -1.82 12.60
C ALA A 40 -13.78 -0.60 13.30
N PRO A 41 -14.22 -0.22 14.50
CA PRO A 41 -13.65 0.92 15.23
C PRO A 41 -12.12 0.85 15.36
N GLU A 42 -11.57 -0.35 15.53
CA GLU A 42 -10.14 -0.60 15.62
C GLU A 42 -9.38 -0.24 14.32
N ALA A 43 -9.95 -0.59 13.16
CA ALA A 43 -9.38 -0.26 11.86
C ALA A 43 -9.43 1.26 11.62
N LEU A 44 -10.55 1.90 11.93
CA LEU A 44 -10.71 3.35 11.82
C LEU A 44 -9.72 4.10 12.73
N ALA A 45 -9.55 3.65 13.97
CA ALA A 45 -8.57 4.21 14.90
C ALA A 45 -7.13 4.04 14.37
N LEU A 46 -6.82 2.90 13.73
CA LEU A 46 -5.53 2.66 13.11
C LEU A 46 -5.27 3.60 11.93
N TYR A 47 -6.27 3.81 11.06
CA TYR A 47 -6.17 4.75 9.94
C TYR A 47 -6.00 6.19 10.42
N ALA A 48 -6.71 6.58 11.47
CA ALA A 48 -6.58 7.90 12.08
C ALA A 48 -5.17 8.11 12.67
N ARG A 49 -4.62 7.10 13.36
CA ARG A 49 -3.25 7.14 13.88
C ARG A 49 -2.23 7.35 12.76
N TRP A 50 -2.32 6.56 11.69
CA TRP A 50 -1.39 6.69 10.57
C TRP A 50 -1.53 8.03 9.83
N ALA A 51 -2.76 8.54 9.69
CA ALA A 51 -3.00 9.87 9.12
C ALA A 51 -2.36 10.97 9.99
N ALA A 52 -2.58 10.93 11.30
CA ALA A 52 -2.02 11.90 12.25
C ALA A 52 -0.47 11.86 12.28
N ALA A 53 0.12 10.70 12.02
CA ALA A 53 1.57 10.52 11.94
C ALA A 53 2.17 10.87 10.56
N GLY A 54 1.35 11.26 9.57
CA GLY A 54 1.81 11.50 8.20
C GLY A 54 2.28 10.23 7.46
N GLN A 55 1.84 9.06 7.93
CA GLN A 55 2.23 7.74 7.41
C GLN A 55 1.18 7.14 6.47
N LEU A 56 0.06 7.81 6.21
CA LEU A 56 -1.02 7.26 5.38
C LEU A 56 -1.19 8.07 4.10
N PHE A 57 -1.00 7.41 2.96
CA PHE A 57 -1.43 7.90 1.66
C PHE A 57 -2.71 7.17 1.23
N ARG A 58 -3.76 7.95 0.95
CA ARG A 58 -5.05 7.43 0.47
C ARG A 58 -5.09 7.61 -1.04
N ALA A 59 -5.01 6.52 -1.79
CA ALA A 59 -5.13 6.58 -3.24
C ALA A 59 -6.53 7.11 -3.61
N PRO A 60 -6.65 8.00 -4.61
CA PRO A 60 -7.93 8.55 -5.06
C PRO A 60 -8.95 7.48 -5.44
N ALA A 61 -10.24 7.82 -5.35
CA ALA A 61 -11.30 6.95 -5.83
C ALA A 61 -11.12 6.66 -7.34
N ALA A 62 -11.41 5.42 -7.75
CA ALA A 62 -11.26 4.92 -9.11
C ALA A 62 -9.81 4.85 -9.67
N ALA A 63 -8.80 5.29 -8.91
CA ALA A 63 -7.40 5.08 -9.28
C ALA A 63 -6.89 3.72 -8.77
N ASN A 64 -6.03 3.07 -9.55
CA ASN A 64 -5.29 1.90 -9.07
C ASN A 64 -4.21 2.37 -8.08
N ASP A 65 -4.26 1.88 -6.85
CA ASP A 65 -3.29 2.15 -5.79
C ASP A 65 -1.89 1.62 -6.10
N ASP A 66 -1.78 0.62 -6.99
CA ASP A 66 -0.51 0.03 -7.40
C ASP A 66 0.48 1.05 -7.92
N TRP A 67 -0.01 1.98 -8.73
CA TRP A 67 0.81 3.01 -9.33
C TRP A 67 1.42 3.96 -8.29
N TYR A 68 0.78 4.13 -7.13
CA TYR A 68 1.26 5.06 -6.11
C TYR A 68 2.38 4.48 -5.28
N TRP A 69 2.25 3.22 -4.83
CA TRP A 69 3.35 2.59 -4.10
C TRP A 69 4.53 2.27 -5.04
N LEU A 70 4.27 1.99 -6.32
CA LEU A 70 5.32 1.89 -7.33
C LEU A 70 6.03 3.22 -7.54
N TYR A 71 5.28 4.29 -7.74
CA TYR A 71 5.85 5.63 -7.88
C TYR A 71 6.69 5.99 -6.66
N ALA A 72 6.19 5.76 -5.44
CA ALA A 72 6.96 6.02 -4.21
C ALA A 72 8.28 5.22 -4.16
N ALA A 73 8.28 3.99 -4.68
CA ALA A 73 9.46 3.13 -4.71
C ALA A 73 10.50 3.56 -5.77
N PHE A 74 10.06 4.13 -6.88
CA PHE A 74 10.94 4.52 -7.99
C PHE A 74 11.31 6.01 -8.02
N ALA A 75 10.46 6.89 -7.48
CA ALA A 75 10.60 8.35 -7.63
C ALA A 75 11.86 8.92 -6.96
N LEU A 76 12.41 8.23 -5.96
CA LEU A 76 13.56 8.70 -5.19
C LEU A 76 14.91 8.26 -5.76
N ASP A 77 14.94 7.37 -6.77
CA ASP A 77 16.14 6.66 -7.26
C ASP A 77 17.05 6.16 -6.10
N ASP A 78 16.42 5.79 -4.99
CA ASP A 78 17.08 5.49 -3.74
C ASP A 78 16.88 4.01 -3.38
N ARG A 79 17.99 3.27 -3.36
CA ARG A 79 18.01 1.83 -3.06
C ARG A 79 17.75 1.50 -1.60
N THR A 80 17.65 2.51 -0.73
CA THR A 80 17.22 2.34 0.66
C THR A 80 15.70 2.21 0.77
N VAL A 81 14.94 2.60 -0.26
CA VAL A 81 13.49 2.42 -0.27
C VAL A 81 13.15 0.94 -0.36
N ARG A 82 12.32 0.49 0.58
CA ARG A 82 11.84 -0.89 0.66
C ARG A 82 10.32 -0.93 0.54
N VAL A 83 9.83 -1.88 -0.23
CA VAL A 83 8.41 -2.11 -0.47
C VAL A 83 8.01 -3.40 0.21
N VAL A 84 7.05 -3.31 1.13
CA VAL A 84 6.44 -4.49 1.73
C VAL A 84 5.10 -4.74 1.04
N THR A 85 5.04 -5.79 0.23
CA THR A 85 3.82 -6.21 -0.47
C THR A 85 3.80 -7.72 -0.62
N ASN A 86 2.61 -8.32 -0.58
CA ASN A 86 2.41 -9.72 -0.96
C ASN A 86 2.07 -9.87 -2.45
N ASP A 87 1.96 -8.76 -3.18
CA ASP A 87 1.64 -8.77 -4.59
C ASP A 87 2.86 -9.19 -5.42
N GLU A 88 2.63 -10.11 -6.34
CA GLU A 88 3.64 -10.58 -7.28
C GLU A 88 3.79 -9.66 -8.51
N MET A 89 2.88 -8.69 -8.67
CA MET A 89 2.79 -7.74 -9.77
C MET A 89 2.63 -8.40 -11.15
N ARG A 90 1.91 -9.52 -11.22
CA ARG A 90 1.76 -10.30 -12.46
C ARG A 90 1.05 -9.52 -13.55
N ASP A 91 0.04 -8.74 -13.18
CA ASP A 91 -0.76 -7.97 -14.13
C ASP A 91 -0.09 -6.65 -14.56
N HIS A 92 0.89 -6.16 -13.79
CA HIS A 92 1.61 -4.91 -14.08
C HIS A 92 2.98 -5.11 -14.70
N ALA A 93 3.54 -6.32 -14.65
CA ALA A 93 4.87 -6.63 -15.17
C ALA A 93 5.06 -6.23 -16.63
N GLY A 94 3.99 -6.30 -17.45
CA GLY A 94 4.01 -5.92 -18.86
C GLY A 94 4.24 -4.43 -19.13
N HIS A 95 4.11 -3.56 -18.12
CA HIS A 95 4.37 -2.13 -18.26
C HIS A 95 5.84 -1.74 -18.11
N PHE A 96 6.71 -2.69 -17.74
CA PHE A 96 8.11 -2.44 -17.44
C PHE A 96 9.05 -3.28 -18.30
N PRO A 97 10.24 -2.77 -18.65
CA PRO A 97 11.33 -3.59 -19.15
C PRO A 97 11.63 -4.74 -18.19
N ARG A 98 11.60 -5.98 -18.70
CA ARG A 98 11.63 -7.21 -17.88
C ARG A 98 12.83 -7.26 -16.93
N ARG A 99 14.01 -6.84 -17.39
CA ARG A 99 15.25 -6.90 -16.60
C ARG A 99 15.20 -5.95 -15.40
N GLU A 100 14.76 -4.73 -15.64
CA GLU A 100 14.65 -3.66 -14.65
C GLU A 100 13.59 -4.00 -13.61
N PHE A 101 12.47 -4.58 -14.06
CA PHE A 101 11.42 -5.06 -13.19
C PHE A 101 11.87 -6.19 -12.25
N LEU A 102 12.58 -7.20 -12.77
CA LEU A 102 13.14 -8.27 -11.93
C LEU A 102 14.15 -7.72 -10.93
N LYS A 103 15.03 -6.82 -11.37
CA LYS A 103 15.99 -6.15 -10.47
C LYS A 103 15.27 -5.40 -9.36
N PHE A 104 14.19 -4.68 -9.66
CA PHE A 104 13.36 -4.01 -8.65
C PHE A 104 12.80 -4.99 -7.64
N LYS A 105 12.20 -6.10 -8.10
CA LYS A 105 11.67 -7.15 -7.21
C LYS A 105 12.73 -7.72 -6.27
N ASP A 106 13.95 -7.92 -6.75
CA ASP A 106 15.03 -8.49 -5.93
C ASP A 106 15.66 -7.48 -4.95
N THR A 107 15.57 -6.18 -5.24
CA THR A 107 16.30 -5.15 -4.47
C THR A 107 15.41 -4.28 -3.59
N HIS A 108 14.15 -4.06 -3.95
CA HIS A 108 13.26 -3.16 -3.22
C HIS A 108 12.16 -3.92 -2.50
N VAL A 109 11.67 -5.05 -3.05
CA VAL A 109 10.56 -5.79 -2.44
C VAL A 109 11.05 -6.68 -1.30
N ILE A 110 10.47 -6.49 -0.11
CA ILE A 110 10.69 -7.34 1.06
C ILE A 110 9.48 -8.25 1.23
N LYS A 111 9.76 -9.55 1.31
CA LYS A 111 8.77 -10.56 1.72
C LYS A 111 8.81 -10.70 3.23
N LEU A 112 7.66 -10.54 3.88
CA LEU A 112 7.47 -10.72 5.33
C LEU A 112 6.78 -12.04 5.65
#